data_AF-A0A9P7BRI2-F1
#
_entry.id   AF-A0A9P7BRI2-F1
#
_cell.length_a   1.000
_cell.length_b   1.000
_cell.length_c   1.000
_cell.angle_alpha   90.00
_cell.angle_beta   90.00
_cell.angle_gamma   90.00
#
_symmetry.space_group_name_H-M   'P 1'
#
loop_
_entity.id
_entity.type
_entity.pdbx_description
1 polymer ?
#
loop_
_entity_poly.entity_id
_entity_poly.type
_entity_poly.pdbx_seq_one_letter_code
_entity_poly.pdbx_strand_id
1 'polypeptide(L)'
;MDYQKAMLEELMSQYVDVDNKDFWDDSVCKHYLVAFCPSQLFTNTKSDLGACDKIHNDRLKEKYQKSDKSKYPYEAEFLDYLNKLISDLGRKIRQGNGRLNIQSDDKLLELRKEEREEKMVLLDVKIKELLQKVEEAGEEGRVQEAADLQSQVDKLQEELELVKQNKDGLNPAEKRMEVCDVCGAFLVTNDSSDRLEAHYRGKQHQGYLKIRDTINEMKQSRQQQQQQRPHSNYSRQRYDYHERRDGGRNRDYRRYSDRERRDRYHRRDHDDFAGDIENYSRRSRQDEHRSRSPVKRSRSRSPVRKHRYD
;
A
#
# COMPACT_ATOMS: atom_id res chain seq x y z
N MET A 1 -0.77 -51.76 -29.36
CA MET A 1 -1.61 -51.67 -28.15
C MET A 1 -0.77 -51.24 -26.95
N ASP A 2 0.33 -51.91 -26.67
CA ASP A 2 1.03 -51.83 -25.38
C ASP A 2 1.66 -50.46 -25.09
N TYR A 3 2.12 -49.72 -26.11
CA TYR A 3 2.57 -48.33 -25.93
C TYR A 3 1.44 -47.40 -25.47
N GLN A 4 0.23 -47.53 -26.04
CA GLN A 4 -0.93 -46.76 -25.60
C GLN A 4 -1.39 -47.20 -24.21
N LYS A 5 -1.29 -48.50 -23.90
CA LYS A 5 -1.58 -49.02 -22.56
C LYS A 5 -0.59 -48.47 -21.53
N ALA A 6 0.72 -48.51 -21.80
CA ALA A 6 1.77 -48.00 -20.92
C ALA A 6 1.64 -46.47 -20.71
N MET A 7 1.37 -45.71 -21.76
CA MET A 7 1.12 -44.26 -21.66
C MET A 7 -0.13 -43.95 -20.82
N LEU A 8 -1.18 -44.77 -20.94
CA LEU A 8 -2.41 -44.63 -20.15
C LEU A 8 -2.20 -45.13 -18.70
N GLU A 9 -1.36 -46.13 -18.48
CA GLU A 9 -0.99 -46.66 -17.16
C GLU A 9 -0.07 -45.68 -16.41
N GLU A 10 0.85 -45.02 -17.11
CA GLU A 10 1.66 -43.89 -16.60
C GLU A 10 0.74 -42.71 -16.19
N LEU A 11 -0.17 -42.29 -17.09
CA LEU A 11 -1.15 -41.23 -16.79
C LEU A 11 -2.08 -41.60 -15.62
N MET A 12 -2.53 -42.86 -15.54
CA MET A 12 -3.43 -43.33 -14.47
C MET A 12 -2.70 -43.54 -13.13
N SER A 13 -1.41 -43.88 -13.14
CA SER A 13 -0.63 -44.06 -11.90
C SER A 13 -0.64 -42.78 -11.03
N GLN A 14 -0.56 -41.62 -11.69
CA GLN A 14 -0.63 -40.30 -11.05
C GLN A 14 -1.99 -39.99 -10.40
N TYR A 15 -3.06 -40.72 -10.76
CA TYR A 15 -4.37 -40.65 -10.09
C TYR A 15 -4.53 -41.73 -8.99
N VAL A 16 -3.92 -42.91 -9.14
CA VAL A 16 -3.98 -43.99 -8.12
C VAL A 16 -3.28 -43.56 -6.81
N ASP A 17 -2.15 -42.87 -6.92
CA ASP A 17 -1.46 -42.28 -5.77
C ASP A 17 -2.22 -41.09 -5.13
N VAL A 18 -3.30 -40.60 -5.76
CA VAL A 18 -4.15 -39.52 -5.24
C VAL A 18 -5.37 -40.07 -4.50
N ASP A 19 -6.01 -41.13 -5.02
CA ASP A 19 -7.24 -41.68 -4.43
C ASP A 19 -7.02 -42.28 -3.03
N ASN A 20 -5.79 -42.70 -2.72
CA ASN A 20 -5.37 -43.17 -1.39
C ASN A 20 -4.99 -42.04 -0.41
N LYS A 21 -5.10 -40.76 -0.80
CA LYS A 21 -4.78 -39.60 0.03
C LYS A 21 -6.05 -38.87 0.47
N ASP A 22 -5.97 -38.20 1.61
CA ASP A 22 -7.08 -37.44 2.19
C ASP A 22 -6.80 -35.95 2.29
N PHE A 23 -7.87 -35.17 2.41
CA PHE A 23 -7.83 -33.71 2.25
C PHE A 23 -7.08 -32.97 3.37
N TRP A 24 -6.69 -33.66 4.44
CA TRP A 24 -5.87 -33.14 5.53
C TRP A 24 -4.35 -33.28 5.30
N ASP A 25 -3.93 -34.12 4.34
CA ASP A 25 -2.51 -34.43 4.12
C ASP A 25 -1.71 -33.21 3.65
N ASP A 26 -0.52 -32.98 4.21
CA ASP A 26 0.30 -31.79 3.89
C ASP A 26 0.81 -31.74 2.45
N SER A 27 0.78 -32.87 1.74
CA SER A 27 1.04 -32.95 0.30
C SER A 27 -0.07 -32.32 -0.56
N VAL A 28 -1.27 -32.11 -0.01
CA VAL A 28 -2.43 -31.53 -0.71
C VAL A 28 -2.41 -30.01 -0.61
N CYS A 29 -2.78 -29.34 -1.69
CA CYS A 29 -2.82 -27.88 -1.72
C CYS A 29 -4.05 -27.32 -0.98
N LYS A 30 -3.88 -27.04 0.32
CA LYS A 30 -4.90 -26.46 1.21
C LYS A 30 -5.61 -25.22 0.62
N HIS A 31 -4.91 -24.39 -0.16
CA HIS A 31 -5.48 -23.23 -0.87
C HIS A 31 -6.43 -23.62 -2.02
N TYR A 32 -6.10 -24.68 -2.77
CA TYR A 32 -6.92 -25.19 -3.87
C TYR A 32 -8.22 -25.84 -3.37
N LEU A 33 -8.17 -26.53 -2.21
CA LEU A 33 -9.34 -27.08 -1.54
C LEU A 33 -10.37 -25.98 -1.19
N VAL A 34 -9.90 -24.81 -0.75
CA VAL A 34 -10.75 -23.67 -0.42
C VAL A 34 -11.36 -23.05 -1.69
N ALA A 35 -10.52 -22.64 -2.66
CA ALA A 35 -11.01 -22.02 -3.90
C ALA A 35 -10.10 -22.31 -5.11
N PHE A 36 -8.86 -21.81 -5.08
CA PHE A 36 -7.88 -21.94 -6.16
C PHE A 36 -6.45 -21.80 -5.60
N CYS A 37 -5.46 -22.28 -6.36
CA CYS A 37 -4.05 -22.08 -6.02
C CYS A 37 -3.50 -20.80 -6.69
N PRO A 38 -3.01 -19.80 -5.94
CA PRO A 38 -2.45 -18.58 -6.54
C PRO A 38 -1.21 -18.83 -7.40
N SER A 39 -0.39 -19.85 -7.08
CA SER A 39 0.73 -20.27 -7.93
C SER A 39 0.26 -20.68 -9.33
N GLN A 40 -0.79 -21.52 -9.41
CA GLN A 40 -1.37 -21.94 -10.69
C GLN A 40 -1.91 -20.74 -11.50
N LEU A 41 -2.54 -19.78 -10.80
CA LEU A 41 -3.14 -18.57 -11.36
C LEU A 41 -2.11 -17.61 -12.01
N PHE A 42 -0.88 -17.56 -11.47
CA PHE A 42 0.18 -16.66 -11.94
C PHE A 42 1.28 -17.32 -12.78
N THR A 43 1.14 -18.60 -13.13
CA THR A 43 2.08 -19.33 -14.00
C THR A 43 2.38 -18.59 -15.31
N ASN A 44 3.66 -18.47 -15.63
CA ASN A 44 4.20 -17.75 -16.79
C ASN A 44 3.81 -16.26 -16.81
N THR A 45 3.87 -15.57 -15.65
CA THR A 45 3.59 -14.13 -15.55
C THR A 45 4.66 -13.36 -14.77
N LYS A 46 4.64 -12.02 -14.83
CA LYS A 46 5.53 -11.14 -14.04
C LYS A 46 5.27 -11.19 -12.52
N SER A 47 4.37 -12.05 -12.05
CA SER A 47 4.11 -12.32 -10.64
C SER A 47 4.08 -13.82 -10.35
N ASP A 48 4.78 -14.61 -11.15
CA ASP A 48 4.90 -16.05 -10.94
C ASP A 48 5.47 -16.34 -9.54
N LEU A 49 4.86 -17.32 -8.88
CA LEU A 49 5.21 -17.81 -7.55
C LEU A 49 5.95 -19.16 -7.62
N GLY A 50 6.22 -19.64 -8.85
CA GLY A 50 6.66 -20.99 -9.14
C GLY A 50 5.49 -21.92 -9.43
N ALA A 51 5.78 -23.10 -10.00
CA ALA A 51 4.86 -24.22 -9.96
C ALA A 51 4.55 -24.59 -8.50
N CYS A 52 3.39 -25.18 -8.23
CA CYS A 52 3.06 -25.63 -6.88
C CYS A 52 3.48 -27.08 -6.70
N ASP A 53 4.33 -27.36 -5.72
CA ASP A 53 4.79 -28.71 -5.38
C ASP A 53 3.70 -29.59 -4.70
N LYS A 54 2.47 -29.07 -4.60
CA LYS A 54 1.35 -29.68 -3.88
C LYS A 54 0.27 -30.20 -4.82
N ILE A 55 -0.35 -31.30 -4.41
CA ILE A 55 -1.39 -32.02 -5.13
C ILE A 55 -2.64 -31.13 -5.29
N HIS A 56 -3.06 -30.93 -6.54
CA HIS A 56 -4.29 -30.26 -6.93
C HIS A 56 -5.27 -31.29 -7.50
N ASN A 57 -6.36 -31.61 -6.79
CA ASN A 57 -7.34 -32.57 -7.26
C ASN A 57 -8.76 -32.21 -6.82
N ASP A 58 -9.68 -32.15 -7.79
CA ASP A 58 -11.07 -31.74 -7.55
C ASP A 58 -11.85 -32.74 -6.68
N ARG A 59 -11.51 -34.04 -6.72
CA ARG A 59 -12.07 -35.05 -5.79
C ARG A 59 -11.83 -34.69 -4.32
N LEU A 60 -10.63 -34.19 -3.99
CA LEU A 60 -10.29 -33.78 -2.62
C LEU A 60 -10.95 -32.45 -2.25
N LYS A 61 -11.09 -31.54 -3.22
CA LYS A 61 -11.84 -30.29 -3.08
C LYS A 61 -13.33 -30.56 -2.79
N GLU A 62 -13.94 -31.52 -3.47
CA GLU A 62 -15.30 -31.99 -3.17
C GLU A 62 -15.40 -32.63 -1.78
N LYS A 63 -14.46 -33.51 -1.38
CA LYS A 63 -14.39 -34.08 -0.02
C LYS A 63 -14.41 -32.94 1.02
N TYR A 64 -13.56 -31.93 0.84
CA TYR A 64 -13.47 -30.77 1.74
C TYR A 64 -14.75 -29.92 1.74
N GLN A 65 -15.32 -29.60 0.57
CA GLN A 65 -16.54 -28.78 0.48
C GLN A 65 -17.79 -29.45 1.06
N LYS A 66 -17.82 -30.80 1.09
CA LYS A 66 -18.86 -31.62 1.76
C LYS A 66 -18.61 -31.78 3.26
N SER A 67 -17.45 -31.38 3.78
CA SER A 67 -17.10 -31.43 5.19
C SER A 67 -17.40 -30.10 5.92
N ASP A 68 -17.41 -30.14 7.26
CA ASP A 68 -17.62 -28.94 8.08
C ASP A 68 -16.46 -27.95 7.95
N LYS A 69 -16.59 -26.97 7.05
CA LYS A 69 -15.62 -25.88 6.84
C LYS A 69 -15.19 -25.19 8.15
N SER A 70 -16.11 -25.08 9.11
CA SER A 70 -15.85 -24.51 10.44
C SER A 70 -14.87 -25.31 11.33
N LYS A 71 -14.48 -26.54 10.95
CA LYS A 71 -13.51 -27.36 11.71
C LYS A 71 -12.05 -27.11 11.32
N TYR A 72 -11.78 -26.48 10.17
CA TYR A 72 -10.43 -26.38 9.61
C TYR A 72 -10.02 -24.91 9.34
N PRO A 73 -8.84 -24.45 9.79
CA PRO A 73 -8.41 -23.05 9.65
C PRO A 73 -7.98 -22.65 8.22
N TYR A 74 -8.03 -23.57 7.24
CA TYR A 74 -7.51 -23.36 5.88
C TYR A 74 -8.12 -22.13 5.17
N GLU A 75 -9.39 -21.79 5.44
CA GLU A 75 -10.01 -20.57 4.92
C GLU A 75 -9.40 -19.28 5.48
N ALA A 76 -8.91 -19.29 6.72
CA ALA A 76 -8.24 -18.14 7.34
C ALA A 76 -6.79 -18.03 6.84
N GLU A 77 -6.06 -19.15 6.77
CA GLU A 77 -4.71 -19.22 6.20
C GLU A 77 -4.68 -18.76 4.73
N PHE A 78 -5.68 -19.16 3.94
CA PHE A 78 -5.84 -18.71 2.55
C PHE A 78 -6.13 -17.20 2.48
N LEU A 79 -7.04 -16.68 3.31
CA LEU A 79 -7.32 -15.25 3.36
C LEU A 79 -6.09 -14.42 3.73
N ASP A 80 -5.31 -14.83 4.74
CA ASP A 80 -4.09 -14.14 5.13
C ASP A 80 -3.02 -14.19 4.03
N TYR A 81 -2.96 -15.29 3.27
CA TYR A 81 -2.08 -15.39 2.10
C TYR A 81 -2.54 -14.45 0.97
N LEU A 82 -3.83 -14.41 0.63
CA LEU A 82 -4.36 -13.49 -0.38
C LEU A 82 -4.22 -12.01 0.03
N ASN A 83 -4.43 -11.67 1.31
CA ASN A 83 -4.21 -10.31 1.83
C ASN A 83 -2.72 -9.90 1.74
N LYS A 84 -1.76 -10.83 1.91
CA LYS A 84 -0.32 -10.58 1.68
C LYS A 84 -0.04 -10.27 0.21
N LEU A 85 -0.55 -11.08 -0.72
CA LEU A 85 -0.40 -10.84 -2.16
C LEU A 85 -0.96 -9.48 -2.60
N ILE A 86 -2.13 -9.07 -2.10
CA ILE A 86 -2.67 -7.72 -2.35
C ILE A 86 -1.82 -6.63 -1.69
N SER A 87 -1.27 -6.87 -0.49
CA SER A 87 -0.43 -5.88 0.20
C SER A 87 0.88 -5.62 -0.55
N ASP A 88 1.51 -6.66 -1.09
CA ASP A 88 2.73 -6.56 -1.88
C ASP A 88 2.48 -5.96 -3.28
N LEU A 89 1.35 -6.30 -3.91
CA LEU A 89 0.85 -5.60 -5.08
C LEU A 89 0.65 -4.10 -4.78
N GLY A 90 -0.01 -3.75 -3.67
CA GLY A 90 -0.26 -2.36 -3.27
C GLY A 90 1.03 -1.59 -2.96
N ARG A 91 2.07 -2.26 -2.43
CA ARG A 91 3.42 -1.69 -2.32
C ARG A 91 4.02 -1.42 -3.70
N LYS A 92 3.90 -2.36 -4.65
CA LYS A 92 4.38 -2.20 -6.05
C LYS A 92 3.64 -1.08 -6.79
N ILE A 93 2.31 -0.96 -6.64
CA ILE A 93 1.50 0.12 -7.22
C ILE A 93 1.96 1.48 -6.67
N ARG A 94 2.08 1.63 -5.34
CA ARG A 94 2.57 2.90 -4.75
C ARG A 94 4.00 3.26 -5.19
N GLN A 95 4.88 2.28 -5.37
CA GLN A 95 6.22 2.50 -5.94
C GLN A 95 6.17 2.85 -7.43
N GLY A 96 5.22 2.29 -8.19
CA GLY A 96 4.98 2.63 -9.59
C GLY A 96 4.46 4.07 -9.74
N ASN A 97 3.40 4.43 -9.03
CA ASN A 97 2.84 5.78 -9.01
C ASN A 97 3.87 6.80 -8.51
N GLY A 98 4.63 6.47 -7.45
CA GLY A 98 5.73 7.32 -7.00
C GLY A 98 6.80 7.55 -8.06
N ARG A 99 7.17 6.52 -8.84
CA ARG A 99 8.11 6.68 -9.97
C ARG A 99 7.54 7.52 -11.10
N LEU A 100 6.26 7.35 -11.45
CA LEU A 100 5.60 8.17 -12.46
C LEU A 100 5.56 9.64 -12.01
N ASN A 101 5.03 9.93 -10.82
CA ASN A 101 4.90 11.27 -10.26
C ASN A 101 6.26 12.00 -10.11
N ILE A 102 7.35 11.26 -9.87
CA ILE A 102 8.72 11.80 -9.82
C ILE A 102 9.31 12.03 -11.24
N GLN A 103 8.78 11.36 -12.27
CA GLN A 103 9.22 11.51 -13.67
C GLN A 103 8.36 12.45 -14.52
N SER A 104 7.16 12.84 -14.06
CA SER A 104 6.17 13.58 -14.86
C SER A 104 6.10 15.07 -14.56
N ASP A 105 5.76 15.45 -13.32
CA ASP A 105 4.91 16.66 -13.16
C ASP A 105 5.59 17.98 -12.79
N ASP A 106 6.71 18.01 -12.06
CA ASP A 106 7.33 19.30 -11.71
C ASP A 106 8.25 19.80 -12.84
N LYS A 107 9.54 19.43 -12.81
CA LYS A 107 10.57 20.08 -13.64
C LYS A 107 10.31 20.02 -15.16
N LEU A 108 9.65 18.98 -15.66
CA LEU A 108 9.33 18.91 -17.10
C LEU A 108 8.14 19.81 -17.48
N LEU A 109 7.16 20.00 -16.59
CA LEU A 109 6.07 20.96 -16.84
C LEU A 109 6.51 22.40 -16.54
N GLU A 110 7.46 22.62 -15.64
CA GLU A 110 8.13 23.93 -15.43
C GLU A 110 8.84 24.38 -16.71
N LEU A 111 9.77 23.58 -17.24
CA LEU A 111 10.47 23.87 -18.50
C LEU A 111 9.50 24.12 -19.68
N ARG A 112 8.31 23.51 -19.68
CA ARG A 112 7.25 23.69 -20.70
C ARG A 112 6.31 24.86 -20.45
N LYS A 113 6.30 25.43 -19.24
CA LYS A 113 5.72 26.74 -18.97
C LYS A 113 6.70 27.81 -19.41
N GLU A 114 7.98 27.69 -19.02
CA GLU A 114 9.09 28.55 -19.44
C GLU A 114 9.16 28.64 -20.99
N GLU A 115 9.28 27.51 -21.69
CA GLU A 115 9.27 27.47 -23.17
C GLU A 115 8.03 28.11 -23.82
N ARG A 116 6.88 28.16 -23.13
CA ARG A 116 5.62 28.71 -23.65
C ARG A 116 5.51 30.19 -23.36
N GLU A 117 5.95 30.62 -22.19
CA GLU A 117 6.08 32.02 -21.78
C GLU A 117 7.13 32.72 -22.66
N GLU A 118 8.27 32.07 -22.94
CA GLU A 118 9.24 32.52 -23.94
C GLU A 118 8.60 32.68 -25.34
N LYS A 119 7.87 31.68 -25.84
CA LYS A 119 7.19 31.76 -27.14
C LYS A 119 6.13 32.88 -27.18
N MET A 120 5.40 33.08 -26.07
CA MET A 120 4.42 34.16 -25.95
C MET A 120 5.10 35.54 -25.96
N VAL A 121 6.19 35.72 -25.20
CA VAL A 121 6.98 36.96 -25.18
C VAL A 121 7.62 37.24 -26.54
N LEU A 122 8.16 36.23 -27.23
CA LEU A 122 8.73 36.38 -28.58
C LEU A 122 7.67 36.78 -29.60
N LEU A 123 6.46 36.23 -29.53
CA LEU A 123 5.34 36.67 -30.39
C LEU A 123 4.88 38.09 -30.03
N ASP A 124 4.73 38.43 -28.74
CA ASP A 124 4.39 39.79 -28.28
C ASP A 124 5.43 40.84 -28.71
N VAL A 125 6.73 40.51 -28.71
CA VAL A 125 7.80 41.39 -29.24
C VAL A 125 7.69 41.52 -30.76
N LYS A 126 7.56 40.41 -31.49
CA LYS A 126 7.44 40.41 -32.95
C LYS A 126 6.20 41.17 -33.45
N ILE A 127 5.09 41.10 -32.73
CA ILE A 127 3.88 41.88 -32.98
C ILE A 127 4.15 43.38 -32.82
N LYS A 128 4.84 43.80 -31.74
CA LYS A 128 5.22 45.22 -31.52
C LYS A 128 6.17 45.73 -32.60
N GLU A 129 7.18 44.95 -32.98
CA GLU A 129 8.09 45.29 -34.08
C GLU A 129 7.41 45.42 -35.44
N LEU A 130 6.31 44.70 -35.68
CA LEU A 130 5.53 44.80 -36.92
C LEU A 130 4.53 45.95 -36.87
N LEU A 131 3.90 46.21 -35.71
CA LEU A 131 3.04 47.37 -35.50
C LEU A 131 3.81 48.68 -35.71
N GLN A 132 5.03 48.82 -35.17
CA GLN A 132 5.85 50.00 -35.44
C GLN A 132 6.16 50.18 -36.93
N LYS A 133 6.37 49.09 -37.68
CA LYS A 133 6.59 49.16 -39.15
C LYS A 133 5.31 49.49 -39.92
N VAL A 134 4.12 49.14 -39.39
CA VAL A 134 2.82 49.58 -39.93
C VAL A 134 2.63 51.09 -39.67
N GLU A 135 3.02 51.59 -38.50
CA GLU A 135 2.99 53.02 -38.17
C GLU A 135 3.95 53.81 -39.10
N GLU A 136 5.21 53.41 -39.22
CA GLU A 136 6.20 54.02 -40.11
C GLU A 136 5.76 54.01 -41.59
N ALA A 137 5.28 52.87 -42.10
CA ALA A 137 4.75 52.78 -43.47
C ALA A 137 3.45 53.59 -43.67
N GLY A 138 2.67 53.79 -42.60
CA GLY A 138 1.48 54.64 -42.57
C GLY A 138 1.80 56.12 -42.64
N GLU A 139 2.80 56.60 -41.89
CA GLU A 139 3.29 57.98 -41.96
C GLU A 139 3.91 58.32 -43.33
N GLU A 140 4.62 57.38 -43.95
CA GLU A 140 5.10 57.51 -45.33
C GLU A 140 4.00 57.37 -46.41
N GLY A 141 2.76 57.05 -46.02
CA GLY A 141 1.62 56.93 -46.93
C GLY A 141 1.62 55.68 -47.82
N ARG A 142 2.42 54.65 -47.50
CA ARG A 142 2.54 53.40 -48.26
C ARG A 142 1.41 52.42 -47.95
N VAL A 143 0.16 52.81 -48.28
CA VAL A 143 -1.08 52.09 -47.88
C VAL A 143 -1.06 50.58 -48.20
N GLN A 144 -0.45 50.16 -49.31
CA GLN A 144 -0.35 48.73 -49.67
C GLN A 144 0.61 47.96 -48.76
N GLU A 145 1.83 48.47 -48.53
CA GLU A 145 2.83 47.84 -47.66
C GLU A 145 2.34 47.78 -46.21
N ALA A 146 1.67 48.83 -45.73
CA ALA A 146 1.05 48.85 -44.40
C ALA A 146 -0.06 47.79 -44.25
N ALA A 147 -0.88 47.55 -45.28
CA ALA A 147 -1.93 46.53 -45.25
C ALA A 147 -1.37 45.10 -45.24
N ASP A 148 -0.32 44.83 -46.03
CA ASP A 148 0.36 43.53 -46.05
C ASP A 148 1.10 43.22 -44.73
N LEU A 149 1.63 44.25 -44.06
CA LEU A 149 2.21 44.14 -42.72
C LEU A 149 1.13 43.94 -41.64
N GLN A 150 0.01 44.66 -41.70
CA GLN A 150 -1.11 44.46 -40.77
C GLN A 150 -1.65 43.02 -40.87
N SER A 151 -1.82 42.48 -42.09
CA SER A 151 -2.23 41.09 -42.27
C SER A 151 -1.23 40.06 -41.70
N GLN A 152 0.03 40.44 -41.45
CA GLN A 152 0.99 39.60 -40.73
C GLN A 152 0.89 39.77 -39.21
N VAL A 153 0.57 40.97 -38.72
CA VAL A 153 0.23 41.21 -37.31
C VAL A 153 -0.99 40.38 -36.91
N ASP A 154 -2.07 40.43 -37.70
CA ASP A 154 -3.33 39.72 -37.41
C ASP A 154 -3.10 38.21 -37.27
N LYS A 155 -2.34 37.60 -38.19
CA LYS A 155 -1.96 36.17 -38.14
C LYS A 155 -1.12 35.81 -36.91
N LEU A 156 -0.20 36.69 -36.50
CA LEU A 156 0.60 36.48 -35.29
C LEU A 156 -0.23 36.67 -34.01
N GLN A 157 -1.26 37.51 -34.03
CA GLN A 157 -2.25 37.60 -32.96
C GLN A 157 -3.10 36.32 -32.88
N GLU A 158 -3.56 35.76 -34.01
CA GLU A 158 -4.23 34.46 -34.06
C GLU A 158 -3.34 33.32 -33.51
N GLU A 159 -2.06 33.24 -33.93
CA GLU A 159 -1.09 32.28 -33.38
C GLU A 159 -0.90 32.46 -31.86
N LEU A 160 -0.79 33.71 -31.39
CA LEU A 160 -0.59 34.04 -29.99
C LEU A 160 -1.83 33.74 -29.13
N GLU A 161 -3.05 33.99 -29.64
CA GLU A 161 -4.28 33.52 -29.02
C GLU A 161 -4.34 32.00 -28.97
N LEU A 162 -3.96 31.30 -30.05
CA LEU A 162 -3.97 29.84 -30.11
C LEU A 162 -2.96 29.22 -29.13
N VAL A 163 -1.80 29.86 -28.91
CA VAL A 163 -0.85 29.50 -27.84
C VAL A 163 -1.43 29.76 -26.44
N LYS A 164 -2.18 30.86 -26.23
CA LYS A 164 -2.87 31.15 -24.97
C LYS A 164 -4.07 30.23 -24.69
N GLN A 165 -4.78 29.79 -25.73
CA GLN A 165 -5.92 28.87 -25.64
C GLN A 165 -5.46 27.42 -25.38
N ASN A 166 -4.26 27.03 -25.83
CA ASN A 166 -3.56 25.80 -25.45
C ASN A 166 -3.06 25.83 -23.98
N LYS A 167 -3.96 26.12 -23.03
CA LYS A 167 -3.68 26.26 -21.59
C LYS A 167 -3.02 25.02 -20.98
N ASP A 168 -3.39 23.84 -21.45
CA ASP A 168 -2.82 22.59 -20.96
C ASP A 168 -1.37 22.36 -21.43
N GLY A 169 -0.98 22.90 -22.60
CA GLY A 169 0.34 22.66 -23.21
C GLY A 169 0.63 21.18 -23.53
N LEU A 170 -0.37 20.32 -23.42
CA LEU A 170 -0.30 18.88 -23.62
C LEU A 170 -0.56 18.55 -25.09
N ASN A 171 0.52 18.27 -25.83
CA ASN A 171 0.42 17.62 -27.13
C ASN A 171 -0.38 16.32 -26.98
N PRO A 172 -1.48 16.09 -27.72
CA PRO A 172 -2.26 14.84 -27.62
C PRO A 172 -1.45 13.57 -27.92
N ALA A 173 -0.35 13.72 -28.67
CA ALA A 173 0.63 12.68 -28.96
C ALA A 173 1.44 12.20 -27.72
N GLU A 174 1.38 12.91 -26.60
CA GLU A 174 2.11 12.56 -25.40
C GLU A 174 1.42 11.43 -24.63
N LYS A 175 2.12 10.31 -24.59
CA LYS A 175 1.68 9.06 -23.99
C LYS A 175 1.78 9.15 -22.47
N ARG A 176 0.77 9.80 -21.85
CA ARG A 176 0.53 9.72 -20.40
C ARG A 176 0.60 8.27 -19.97
N MET A 177 1.51 7.97 -19.05
CA MET A 177 1.63 6.66 -18.43
C MET A 177 0.94 6.68 -17.08
N GLU A 178 0.17 5.64 -16.80
CA GLU A 178 -0.52 5.40 -15.53
C GLU A 178 -0.19 3.99 -15.05
N VAL A 179 -0.43 3.66 -13.77
CA VAL A 179 -0.34 2.26 -13.30
C VAL A 179 -1.75 1.71 -13.15
N CYS A 180 -1.99 0.51 -13.67
CA CYS A 180 -3.23 -0.20 -13.41
C CYS A 180 -3.37 -0.57 -11.92
N ASP A 181 -4.38 0.00 -11.26
CA ASP A 181 -4.72 -0.27 -9.86
C ASP A 181 -5.02 -1.75 -9.55
N VAL A 182 -5.30 -2.57 -10.57
CA VAL A 182 -5.62 -4.00 -10.40
C VAL A 182 -4.39 -4.90 -10.41
N CYS A 183 -3.41 -4.63 -11.28
CA CYS A 183 -2.27 -5.54 -11.51
C CYS A 183 -0.87 -4.91 -11.42
N GLY A 184 -0.76 -3.59 -11.19
CA GLY A 184 0.51 -2.91 -10.98
C GLY A 184 1.41 -2.81 -12.23
N ALA A 185 0.85 -3.03 -13.42
CA ALA A 185 1.53 -2.81 -14.70
C ALA A 185 1.26 -1.40 -15.23
N PHE A 186 2.25 -0.83 -15.90
CA PHE A 186 2.11 0.47 -16.58
C PHE A 186 1.20 0.34 -17.80
N LEU A 187 0.30 1.32 -17.94
CA LEU A 187 -0.61 1.53 -19.05
C LEU A 187 -0.29 2.88 -19.71
N VAL A 188 -0.74 3.06 -20.95
CA VAL A 188 -0.77 4.36 -21.62
C VAL A 188 -2.24 4.70 -21.87
N THR A 189 -2.69 5.84 -21.37
CA THR A 189 -4.11 6.24 -21.39
C THR A 189 -4.59 6.61 -22.79
N ASN A 190 -3.68 7.14 -23.63
CA ASN A 190 -3.92 7.55 -25.01
C ASN A 190 -3.52 6.46 -26.05
N ASP A 191 -3.54 5.17 -25.68
CA ASP A 191 -3.22 4.05 -26.58
C ASP A 191 -4.50 3.44 -27.21
N SER A 192 -4.35 2.48 -28.14
CA SER A 192 -5.53 1.88 -28.78
C SER A 192 -6.36 1.02 -27.81
N SER A 193 -7.68 1.02 -27.97
CA SER A 193 -8.61 0.23 -27.13
C SER A 193 -8.22 -1.25 -27.07
N ASP A 194 -7.77 -1.82 -28.19
CA ASP A 194 -7.34 -3.23 -28.28
C ASP A 194 -6.21 -3.57 -27.31
N ARG A 195 -5.31 -2.62 -27.03
CA ARG A 195 -4.21 -2.80 -26.07
C ARG A 195 -4.71 -2.78 -24.63
N LEU A 196 -5.67 -1.91 -24.32
CA LEU A 196 -6.33 -1.87 -23.02
C LEU A 196 -7.14 -3.18 -22.81
N GLU A 197 -7.89 -3.63 -23.82
CA GLU A 197 -8.60 -4.91 -23.78
C GLU A 197 -7.65 -6.11 -23.64
N ALA A 198 -6.53 -6.14 -24.35
CA ALA A 198 -5.51 -7.18 -24.19
C ALA A 198 -4.92 -7.20 -22.76
N HIS A 199 -4.77 -6.04 -22.13
CA HIS A 199 -4.40 -5.92 -20.73
C HIS A 199 -5.49 -6.46 -19.79
N TYR A 200 -6.75 -6.05 -19.95
CA TYR A 200 -7.88 -6.50 -19.11
C TYR A 200 -8.15 -8.00 -19.24
N ARG A 201 -7.96 -8.56 -20.44
CA ARG A 201 -8.02 -10.00 -20.72
C ARG A 201 -6.76 -10.76 -20.30
N GLY A 202 -5.71 -10.06 -19.87
CA GLY A 202 -4.44 -10.65 -19.45
C GLY A 202 -4.55 -11.44 -18.13
N LYS A 203 -3.87 -12.60 -18.08
CA LYS A 203 -3.88 -13.51 -16.90
C LYS A 203 -3.61 -12.80 -15.58
N GLN A 204 -2.70 -11.82 -15.56
CA GLN A 204 -2.39 -11.07 -14.33
C GLN A 204 -3.56 -10.21 -13.85
N HIS A 205 -4.22 -9.50 -14.77
CA HIS A 205 -5.35 -8.64 -14.42
C HIS A 205 -6.53 -9.48 -13.92
N GLN A 206 -6.92 -10.52 -14.68
CA GLN A 206 -7.97 -11.45 -14.27
C GLN A 206 -7.63 -12.22 -12.99
N GLY A 207 -6.36 -12.53 -12.75
CA GLY A 207 -5.89 -13.18 -11.53
C GLY A 207 -6.08 -12.31 -10.28
N TYR A 208 -5.64 -11.04 -10.34
CA TYR A 208 -5.83 -10.12 -9.22
C TYR A 208 -7.28 -9.68 -9.01
N LEU A 209 -8.13 -9.66 -10.05
CA LEU A 209 -9.59 -9.55 -9.88
C LEU A 209 -10.14 -10.71 -9.05
N LYS A 210 -9.95 -11.96 -9.49
CA LYS A 210 -10.42 -13.16 -8.76
C LYS A 210 -9.95 -13.22 -7.31
N ILE A 211 -8.76 -12.72 -7.01
CA ILE A 211 -8.24 -12.59 -5.63
C ILE A 211 -8.99 -11.52 -4.83
N ARG A 212 -9.31 -10.35 -5.42
CA ARG A 212 -10.13 -9.32 -4.76
C ARG A 212 -11.56 -9.80 -4.51
N ASP A 213 -12.16 -10.44 -5.51
CA ASP A 213 -13.54 -10.91 -5.47
C ASP A 213 -13.70 -11.98 -4.38
N THR A 214 -12.84 -13.01 -4.36
CA THR A 214 -12.89 -14.05 -3.31
C THR A 214 -12.55 -13.53 -1.91
N ILE A 215 -11.65 -12.54 -1.76
CA ILE A 215 -11.46 -11.86 -0.47
C ILE A 215 -12.76 -11.18 -0.02
N ASN A 216 -13.50 -10.54 -0.94
CA ASN A 216 -14.75 -9.84 -0.62
C ASN A 216 -15.87 -10.82 -0.25
N GLU A 217 -16.07 -11.88 -1.05
CA GLU A 217 -17.03 -12.96 -0.78
C GLU A 217 -16.80 -13.61 0.60
N MET A 218 -15.55 -13.95 0.91
CA MET A 218 -15.20 -14.59 2.18
C MET A 218 -15.30 -13.61 3.38
N LYS A 219 -15.00 -12.32 3.19
CA LYS A 219 -15.24 -11.28 4.21
C LYS A 219 -16.73 -11.10 4.48
N GLN A 220 -17.56 -11.00 3.44
CA GLN A 220 -19.02 -10.91 3.56
C GLN A 220 -19.60 -12.15 4.24
N SER A 221 -19.16 -13.35 3.86
CA SER A 221 -19.58 -14.62 4.48
C SER A 221 -19.28 -14.66 5.98
N ARG A 222 -18.08 -14.23 6.40
CA ARG A 222 -17.72 -14.11 7.82
C ARG A 222 -18.56 -13.06 8.55
N GLN A 223 -18.83 -11.91 7.91
CA GLN A 223 -19.64 -10.85 8.49
C GLN A 223 -21.11 -11.28 8.67
N GLN A 224 -21.69 -12.02 7.72
CA GLN A 224 -23.02 -12.61 7.84
C GLN A 224 -23.10 -13.63 8.97
N GLN A 225 -22.13 -14.55 9.08
CA GLN A 225 -22.04 -15.48 10.22
C GLN A 225 -21.91 -14.74 11.56
N GLN A 226 -21.21 -13.60 11.60
CA GLN A 226 -21.07 -12.79 12.80
C GLN A 226 -22.36 -12.05 13.17
N GLN A 227 -23.15 -11.60 12.19
CA GLN A 227 -24.48 -11.00 12.41
C GLN A 227 -25.53 -12.03 12.83
N GLN A 228 -25.44 -13.27 12.36
CA GLN A 228 -26.35 -14.36 12.74
C GLN A 228 -26.06 -14.95 14.13
N ARG A 229 -24.91 -14.65 14.74
CA ARG A 229 -24.68 -14.96 16.15
C ARG A 229 -25.51 -14.02 17.02
N PRO A 230 -26.43 -14.51 17.87
CA PRO A 230 -27.26 -13.66 18.70
C PRO A 230 -26.38 -12.80 19.61
N HIS A 231 -26.62 -11.48 19.60
CA HIS A 231 -25.77 -10.49 20.24
C HIS A 231 -25.94 -10.53 21.78
N SER A 232 -25.27 -11.50 22.42
CA SER A 232 -25.29 -11.65 23.88
C SER A 232 -24.65 -10.43 24.53
N ASN A 233 -25.49 -9.51 25.00
CA ASN A 233 -25.10 -8.20 25.54
C ASN A 233 -24.42 -8.27 26.94
N TYR A 234 -23.83 -9.41 27.29
CA TYR A 234 -23.23 -9.72 28.58
C TYR A 234 -22.02 -8.83 28.96
N SER A 235 -21.52 -8.02 28.02
CA SER A 235 -20.38 -7.12 28.23
C SER A 235 -20.75 -5.71 28.73
N ARG A 236 -22.03 -5.34 28.83
CA ARG A 236 -22.46 -4.04 29.41
C ARG A 236 -22.91 -4.10 30.87
N GLN A 237 -23.30 -5.26 31.40
CA GLN A 237 -23.78 -5.39 32.78
C GLN A 237 -22.70 -5.38 33.89
N ARG A 238 -21.40 -5.37 33.56
CA ARG A 238 -20.32 -5.55 34.57
C ARG A 238 -19.82 -4.28 35.27
N TYR A 239 -20.41 -3.10 34.98
CA TYR A 239 -19.97 -1.82 35.56
C TYR A 239 -21.03 -1.12 36.44
N ASP A 240 -22.18 -1.76 36.69
CA ASP A 240 -23.34 -1.16 37.36
C ASP A 240 -23.80 -2.01 38.57
N TYR A 241 -22.87 -2.24 39.52
CA TYR A 241 -23.14 -3.03 40.73
C TYR A 241 -22.47 -2.51 42.02
N HIS A 242 -21.81 -1.34 41.98
CA HIS A 242 -21.17 -0.74 43.14
C HIS A 242 -21.95 0.45 43.76
N GLU A 243 -22.95 1.00 43.07
CA GLU A 243 -23.60 2.26 43.45
C GLU A 243 -24.89 2.09 44.30
N ARG A 244 -25.16 0.89 44.83
CA ARG A 244 -26.41 0.58 45.57
C ARG A 244 -26.21 -0.22 46.87
N ARG A 245 -25.16 0.05 47.67
CA ARG A 245 -24.99 -0.63 48.97
C ARG A 245 -24.71 0.22 50.22
N ASP A 246 -24.41 1.51 50.11
CA ASP A 246 -24.18 2.38 51.29
C ASP A 246 -25.16 3.56 51.35
N GLY A 247 -26.45 3.24 51.29
CA GLY A 247 -27.55 4.18 51.44
C GLY A 247 -28.59 3.72 52.47
N GLY A 248 -28.31 3.89 53.77
CA GLY A 248 -29.35 3.75 54.81
C GLY A 248 -28.94 3.13 56.15
N ARG A 249 -28.22 3.88 56.99
CA ARG A 249 -28.17 3.65 58.45
C ARG A 249 -28.31 4.94 59.26
N ASN A 250 -29.42 5.65 59.03
CA ASN A 250 -29.90 6.67 59.95
C ASN A 250 -31.12 6.11 60.69
N ARG A 251 -30.92 5.62 61.93
CA ARG A 251 -31.99 5.21 62.84
C ARG A 251 -31.50 5.25 64.28
N ASP A 252 -32.14 6.10 65.08
CA ASP A 252 -31.76 6.41 66.45
C ASP A 252 -31.87 5.20 67.39
N TYR A 253 -30.89 5.07 68.29
CA TYR A 253 -31.07 4.38 69.57
C TYR A 253 -30.34 5.12 70.69
N ARG A 254 -30.99 6.14 71.25
CA ARG A 254 -30.56 6.76 72.50
C ARG A 254 -30.81 5.80 73.67
N ARG A 255 -29.77 5.21 74.27
CA ARG A 255 -29.84 4.81 75.69
C ARG A 255 -28.49 4.74 76.40
N TYR A 256 -28.38 5.57 77.44
CA TYR A 256 -27.50 5.54 78.61
C TYR A 256 -26.47 4.39 78.74
N SER A 257 -25.20 4.78 78.91
CA SER A 257 -24.51 4.51 80.18
C SER A 257 -23.39 5.54 80.41
N ASP A 258 -23.40 6.18 81.57
CA ASP A 258 -22.24 6.90 82.10
C ASP A 258 -21.05 5.94 82.33
N ARG A 259 -19.82 6.42 82.08
CA ARG A 259 -18.83 6.66 83.17
C ARG A 259 -17.47 7.19 82.68
N GLU A 260 -16.88 7.94 83.60
CA GLU A 260 -15.63 8.69 83.56
C GLU A 260 -14.38 7.91 83.12
N ARG A 261 -13.54 8.54 82.28
CA ARG A 261 -12.07 8.72 82.42
C ARG A 261 -11.56 9.47 81.18
N ARG A 262 -11.09 10.72 81.21
CA ARG A 262 -10.10 11.44 82.06
C ARG A 262 -8.64 11.27 81.60
N ASP A 263 -8.09 12.39 81.13
CA ASP A 263 -6.68 12.81 81.01
C ASP A 263 -5.64 11.92 80.30
N ARG A 264 -5.28 12.28 79.05
CA ARG A 264 -3.99 12.97 78.80
C ARG A 264 -3.79 13.63 77.43
N TYR A 265 -2.96 14.67 77.45
CA TYR A 265 -2.31 15.38 76.33
C TYR A 265 -1.43 14.41 75.49
N HIS A 266 -1.16 14.65 74.20
CA HIS A 266 -0.31 15.75 73.70
C HIS A 266 -0.55 16.17 72.24
N ARG A 267 -0.09 17.39 71.91
CA ARG A 267 0.15 17.90 70.54
C ARG A 267 1.18 16.99 69.82
N ARG A 268 1.34 17.00 68.48
CA ARG A 268 2.07 18.07 67.77
C ARG A 268 2.17 17.83 66.24
N ASP A 269 1.99 18.92 65.49
CA ASP A 269 2.48 19.30 64.15
C ASP A 269 2.80 18.19 63.10
N HIS A 270 2.03 18.11 62.01
CA HIS A 270 2.56 18.35 60.65
C HIS A 270 1.46 18.64 59.61
N ASP A 271 1.54 19.81 58.99
CA ASP A 271 0.70 20.36 57.93
C ASP A 271 1.14 19.81 56.55
N ASP A 272 0.23 19.30 55.71
CA ASP A 272 -0.35 19.94 54.50
C ASP A 272 0.54 20.05 53.23
N PHE A 273 -0.12 20.26 52.08
CA PHE A 273 0.40 20.38 50.70
C PHE A 273 1.00 19.09 50.08
N ALA A 274 0.62 18.61 48.89
CA ALA A 274 0.00 19.18 47.68
C ALA A 274 0.92 20.05 46.78
N GLY A 275 0.90 19.76 45.47
CA GLY A 275 1.84 20.24 44.45
C GLY A 275 2.25 19.05 43.57
N ASP A 276 1.85 18.93 42.30
CA ASP A 276 2.20 19.76 41.14
C ASP A 276 3.71 19.99 40.94
N ILE A 277 4.21 19.59 39.76
CA ILE A 277 5.16 20.35 38.93
C ILE A 277 5.38 19.60 37.60
N GLU A 278 4.92 20.22 36.50
CA GLU A 278 5.60 20.10 35.21
C GLU A 278 6.81 21.05 35.21
N ASN A 279 8.01 20.63 34.77
CA ASN A 279 8.77 21.33 33.71
C ASN A 279 10.18 20.75 33.41
N TYR A 280 10.39 20.42 32.14
CA TYR A 280 11.54 20.79 31.27
C TYR A 280 12.99 20.88 31.83
N SER A 281 13.84 20.01 31.25
CA SER A 281 15.16 20.34 30.64
C SER A 281 16.32 20.96 31.46
N ARG A 282 17.51 20.32 31.43
CA ARG A 282 18.78 20.88 30.85
C ARG A 282 20.06 20.00 31.05
N ARG A 283 20.83 19.87 29.95
CA ARG A 283 22.31 19.86 29.80
C ARG A 283 23.25 19.01 30.70
N SER A 284 23.95 18.09 30.03
CA SER A 284 25.42 17.86 29.97
C SER A 284 26.38 18.20 31.12
N ARG A 285 27.12 17.17 31.58
CA ARG A 285 28.56 17.02 31.98
C ARG A 285 28.72 15.52 32.37
N GLN A 286 29.77 14.74 32.10
CA GLN A 286 31.19 14.88 31.73
C GLN A 286 32.19 15.30 32.84
N ASP A 287 32.67 14.27 33.55
CA ASP A 287 33.97 14.01 34.21
C ASP A 287 34.03 12.46 34.37
N GLU A 288 35.03 11.60 34.11
CA GLU A 288 36.49 11.57 33.82
C GLU A 288 37.44 11.25 35.02
N HIS A 289 38.56 10.57 34.72
CA HIS A 289 39.69 10.11 35.56
C HIS A 289 39.43 8.86 36.47
N ARG A 290 40.38 7.93 36.74
CA ARG A 290 41.79 7.74 36.28
C ARG A 290 42.34 6.29 36.47
N SER A 291 43.16 5.84 35.51
CA SER A 291 44.41 5.03 35.61
C SER A 291 44.57 3.77 36.52
N ARG A 292 44.91 2.61 35.90
CA ARG A 292 46.30 2.05 35.86
C ARG A 292 46.44 0.75 35.01
N SER A 293 47.59 0.57 34.36
CA SER A 293 48.00 -0.66 33.65
C SER A 293 48.93 -1.54 34.52
N PRO A 294 49.02 -2.87 34.27
CA PRO A 294 50.21 -3.40 33.55
C PRO A 294 49.94 -4.66 32.67
N VAL A 295 50.96 -5.34 32.07
CA VAL A 295 51.77 -4.90 30.90
C VAL A 295 52.65 -6.05 30.31
N LYS A 296 52.69 -6.20 28.96
CA LYS A 296 53.49 -7.15 28.09
C LYS A 296 52.98 -8.62 27.99
N ARG A 297 53.36 -9.45 26.98
CA ARG A 297 54.33 -9.25 25.86
C ARG A 297 53.99 -10.05 24.57
N SER A 298 54.34 -9.46 23.44
CA SER A 298 54.32 -9.98 22.05
C SER A 298 55.18 -11.22 21.77
N ARG A 299 54.88 -11.92 20.66
CA ARG A 299 55.83 -12.05 19.53
C ARG A 299 55.14 -12.48 18.21
N SER A 300 55.76 -12.13 17.09
CA SER A 300 55.27 -12.30 15.72
C SER A 300 56.35 -12.95 14.83
N ARG A 301 55.94 -13.58 13.72
CA ARG A 301 56.80 -13.82 12.54
C ARG A 301 55.98 -14.26 11.30
N SER A 302 56.45 -13.82 10.15
CA SER A 302 56.06 -14.22 8.78
C SER A 302 57.34 -14.15 7.93
N PRO A 303 57.33 -14.51 6.63
CA PRO A 303 56.68 -15.63 5.93
C PRO A 303 57.76 -16.54 5.28
N VAL A 304 57.41 -17.44 4.35
CA VAL A 304 58.11 -17.67 3.05
C VAL A 304 57.39 -18.71 2.15
N ARG A 305 57.69 -18.68 0.85
CA ARG A 305 57.20 -19.53 -0.27
C ARG A 305 57.61 -21.03 -0.11
N LYS A 306 57.27 -22.02 -0.96
CA LYS A 306 56.88 -22.05 -2.39
C LYS A 306 56.32 -23.45 -2.82
N HIS A 307 55.87 -23.55 -4.08
CA HIS A 307 55.70 -24.73 -4.96
C HIS A 307 54.28 -25.22 -5.33
N ARG A 308 54.23 -26.20 -6.25
CA ARG A 308 53.38 -26.23 -7.46
C ARG A 308 53.28 -27.67 -7.99
N TYR A 309 52.19 -27.97 -8.71
CA TYR A 309 51.76 -29.28 -9.24
C TYR A 309 51.18 -30.22 -8.16
N ASP A 310 50.23 -31.10 -8.50
CA ASP A 310 49.60 -31.30 -9.83
C ASP A 310 48.28 -30.53 -10.00
#